data_AF-A0A7X6P5U7-F1
#
_entry.id   AF-A0A7X6P5U7-F1
#
_cell.length_a   1.000
_cell.length_b   1.000
_cell.length_c   1.000
_cell.angle_alpha   90.00
_cell.angle_beta   90.00
_cell.angle_gamma   90.00
#
_symmetry.space_group_name_H-M   'P 1'
#
loop_
_entity.id
_entity.type
_entity.pdbx_description
1 polymer ?
#
loop_
_entity_poly.entity_id
_entity_poly.type
_entity_poly.pdbx_seq_one_letter_code
_entity_poly.pdbx_strand_id
1 'polypeptide(L)'
;MLGKFIGIVGVVSLVILLYILQTTTPTEAGAVGVLAVFLLSYIAITVALTFFIFWLYRLVVKVFYSDKLTTLEDAFSLRKSYYYSSILALGPVMMVSLRSVGKDGIVEYMMIVFLLFLGCVYVSRQTS
;
A
#
# COMPACT_ATOMS: atom_id res chain seq x y z
N MET A 1 -16.35 9.07 -7.05
CA MET A 1 -16.62 7.63 -7.26
C MET A 1 -15.39 6.75 -7.04
N LEU A 2 -14.19 7.19 -7.44
CA LEU A 2 -12.92 6.47 -7.26
C LEU A 2 -12.71 5.94 -5.83
N GLY A 3 -12.89 6.78 -4.80
CA GLY A 3 -12.71 6.34 -3.41
C GLY A 3 -13.66 5.23 -2.96
N LYS A 4 -14.91 5.24 -3.43
CA LYS A 4 -15.88 4.16 -3.15
C LYS A 4 -15.44 2.85 -3.80
N PHE A 5 -14.99 2.91 -5.06
CA PHE A 5 -14.49 1.74 -5.78
C PHE A 5 -13.25 1.14 -5.13
N ILE A 6 -12.25 1.97 -4.82
CA ILE A 6 -11.02 1.55 -4.12
C ILE A 6 -11.34 0.94 -2.76
N GLY A 7 -12.29 1.54 -2.02
CA GLY A 7 -12.75 1.01 -0.73
C GLY A 7 -13.40 -0.36 -0.85
N ILE A 8 -14.33 -0.54 -1.79
CA ILE A 8 -15.01 -1.83 -2.02
C ILE A 8 -13.99 -2.91 -2.40
N VAL A 9 -13.10 -2.62 -3.35
CA VAL A 9 -12.05 -3.57 -3.77
C VAL A 9 -11.15 -3.95 -2.59
N GLY A 10 -10.75 -2.98 -1.76
CA GLY A 10 -9.94 -3.26 -0.57
C GLY A 10 -10.65 -4.13 0.45
N VAL A 11 -11.92 -3.85 0.76
CA VAL A 11 -12.71 -4.66 1.70
C VAL A 11 -12.89 -6.08 1.18
N VAL A 12 -13.27 -6.24 -0.09
CA VAL A 12 -13.42 -7.56 -0.73
C VAL A 12 -12.09 -8.32 -0.70
N SER A 13 -10.99 -7.67 -1.08
CA SER A 13 -9.65 -8.28 -1.05
C SER A 13 -9.26 -8.74 0.35
N LEU A 14 -9.54 -7.93 1.37
CA LEU A 14 -9.23 -8.24 2.76
C LEU A 14 -10.07 -9.42 3.28
N VAL A 15 -11.38 -9.44 2.98
CA VAL A 15 -12.27 -10.54 3.36
C VAL A 15 -11.82 -11.85 2.73
N ILE A 16 -11.51 -11.85 1.43
CA ILE A 16 -11.01 -13.04 0.72
C ILE A 16 -9.67 -13.49 1.32
N LEU A 17 -8.76 -12.56 1.59
CA LEU A 17 -7.46 -12.87 2.20
C LEU A 17 -7.62 -13.54 3.57
N LEU A 18 -8.46 -12.98 4.44
CA LEU A 18 -8.72 -13.56 5.76
C LEU A 18 -9.37 -14.93 5.66
N TYR A 19 -10.31 -15.11 4.74
CA TYR A 19 -10.94 -16.40 4.50
C TYR A 19 -9.93 -17.46 4.08
N ILE A 20 -9.03 -17.15 3.13
CA ILE A 20 -7.97 -18.07 2.68
C ILE A 20 -7.05 -18.42 3.84
N LEU A 21 -6.59 -17.42 4.60
CA LEU A 21 -5.66 -17.62 5.72
C LEU A 21 -6.26 -18.41 6.89
N GLN A 22 -7.59 -18.46 7.03
CA GLN A 22 -8.27 -19.26 8.06
C GLN A 22 -8.63 -20.68 7.60
N THR A 23 -8.83 -20.90 6.31
CA THR A 23 -9.34 -22.18 5.78
C THR A 23 -8.26 -23.07 5.21
N THR A 24 -7.13 -22.51 4.77
CA THR A 24 -6.07 -23.24 4.06
C THR A 24 -4.70 -22.67 4.40
N THR A 25 -3.66 -23.51 4.46
CA THR A 25 -2.31 -22.97 4.43
C THR A 25 -1.93 -22.62 2.98
N PRO A 26 -1.30 -21.46 2.72
CA PRO A 26 -0.95 -21.06 1.34
C PRO A 26 -0.09 -22.10 0.62
N THR A 27 0.71 -22.86 1.37
CA THR A 27 1.55 -23.96 0.89
C THR A 27 0.76 -25.19 0.44
N GLU A 28 -0.36 -25.52 1.10
CA GLU A 28 -1.24 -26.63 0.67
C GLU A 28 -1.97 -26.31 -0.63
N ALA A 29 -2.33 -25.04 -0.85
CA ALA A 29 -2.96 -24.56 -2.08
C ALA A 29 -1.99 -24.45 -3.28
N GLY A 30 -0.71 -24.78 -3.09
CA GLY A 30 0.33 -24.74 -4.12
C GLY A 30 0.66 -23.32 -4.60
N ALA A 31 1.34 -23.22 -5.75
CA ALA A 31 1.86 -21.95 -6.27
C ALA A 31 0.76 -20.89 -6.48
N VAL A 32 -0.45 -21.31 -6.89
CA VAL A 32 -1.58 -20.41 -7.12
C VAL A 32 -2.08 -19.80 -5.81
N GLY A 33 -2.15 -20.58 -4.73
CA GLY A 33 -2.55 -20.07 -3.42
C GLY A 33 -1.58 -19.02 -2.88
N VAL A 34 -0.28 -19.28 -2.98
CA VAL A 34 0.76 -18.33 -2.59
C VAL A 34 0.66 -17.03 -3.39
N LEU A 35 0.50 -17.11 -4.71
CA LEU A 35 0.33 -15.94 -5.57
C LEU A 35 -0.93 -15.13 -5.21
N ALA A 36 -2.05 -15.81 -4.94
CA ALA A 36 -3.29 -15.17 -4.54
C ALA A 36 -3.11 -14.39 -3.23
N VAL A 37 -2.43 -14.97 -2.24
CA VAL A 37 -2.14 -14.30 -0.95
C VAL A 37 -1.27 -13.06 -1.17
N PHE A 38 -0.23 -13.13 -2.00
CA PHE A 38 0.60 -11.96 -2.31
C PHE A 38 -0.18 -10.85 -3.03
N LEU A 39 -1.02 -11.20 -4.00
CA LEU A 39 -1.83 -10.23 -4.72
C LEU A 39 -2.87 -9.58 -3.81
N LEU A 40 -3.61 -10.37 -3.04
CA LEU A 40 -4.65 -9.89 -2.14
C LEU A 40 -4.08 -9.05 -1.00
N SER A 41 -2.92 -9.43 -0.45
CA SER A 41 -2.21 -8.63 0.55
C SER A 41 -1.71 -7.32 -0.04
N TYR A 42 -1.14 -7.33 -1.26
CA TYR A 42 -0.76 -6.10 -1.96
C TYR A 42 -1.94 -5.15 -2.15
N ILE A 43 -3.08 -5.64 -2.62
CA ILE A 43 -4.29 -4.82 -2.81
C ILE A 43 -4.78 -4.28 -1.46
N ALA A 44 -4.88 -5.13 -0.44
CA ALA A 44 -5.35 -4.73 0.89
C ALA A 44 -4.46 -3.64 1.51
N ILE A 45 -3.13 -3.83 1.46
CA ILE A 45 -2.15 -2.87 1.98
C ILE A 45 -2.19 -1.56 1.17
N THR A 46 -2.29 -1.64 -0.16
CA THR A 46 -2.39 -0.45 -1.03
C THR A 46 -3.60 0.40 -0.67
N VAL A 47 -4.76 -0.24 -0.49
CA VAL A 47 -6.00 0.48 -0.12
C VAL A 47 -5.88 1.06 1.29
N ALA A 48 -5.39 0.28 2.25
CA ALA A 48 -5.19 0.76 3.62
C ALA A 48 -4.26 1.97 3.68
N LEU A 49 -3.11 1.91 3.00
CA LEU A 49 -2.16 3.02 2.90
C LEU A 49 -2.75 4.23 2.17
N THR A 50 -3.58 4.01 1.14
CA THR A 50 -4.22 5.11 0.40
C THR A 50 -5.07 5.97 1.31
N PHE A 51 -5.94 5.34 2.10
CA PHE A 51 -6.76 6.04 3.08
C PHE A 51 -5.91 6.59 4.22
N PHE A 52 -4.92 5.84 4.71
CA PHE A 52 -4.03 6.29 5.78
C PHE A 52 -3.28 7.58 5.41
N ILE A 53 -2.62 7.63 4.26
CA ILE A 53 -1.88 8.81 3.79
C ILE A 53 -2.83 9.99 3.56
N PHE A 54 -4.00 9.74 2.96
CA PHE A 54 -5.00 10.78 2.73
C PHE A 54 -5.50 11.41 4.04
N TRP A 55 -5.83 10.60 5.04
CA TRP A 55 -6.27 11.07 6.35
C TRP A 55 -5.12 11.72 7.13
N LEU A 56 -3.92 11.15 7.09
CA LEU A 56 -2.73 11.69 7.74
C LEU A 56 -2.42 13.09 7.22
N TYR A 57 -2.45 13.30 5.90
CA TYR A 57 -2.25 14.62 5.30
C TYR A 57 -3.28 15.63 5.82
N ARG A 58 -4.57 15.27 5.84
CA ARG A 58 -5.63 16.15 6.36
C ARG A 58 -5.45 16.48 7.84
N LEU A 59 -5.08 15.50 8.66
CA LEU A 59 -4.80 15.71 10.08
C LEU A 59 -3.62 16.66 10.28
N VAL A 60 -2.53 16.46 9.55
CA VAL A 60 -1.34 17.33 9.63
C VAL A 60 -1.66 18.75 9.19
N VAL A 61 -2.36 18.94 8.07
CA VAL A 61 -2.76 20.29 7.61
C VAL A 61 -3.69 20.96 8.62
N LYS A 62 -4.66 20.22 9.17
CA LYS A 62 -5.60 20.76 10.16
C LYS A 62 -4.91 21.18 11.46
N VAL A 63 -3.91 20.41 11.92
CA VAL A 63 -3.20 20.69 13.19
C VAL A 63 -2.18 21.81 13.03
N PHE A 64 -1.42 21.83 11.94
CA PHE A 64 -0.29 22.76 11.78
C PHE A 64 -0.60 24.01 10.95
N TYR A 65 -1.62 23.97 10.09
CA TYR A 65 -1.90 25.03 9.10
C TYR A 65 -3.38 25.45 9.12
N SER A 66 -3.92 25.66 10.32
CA SER A 66 -5.33 26.00 10.53
C SER A 66 -5.78 27.30 9.84
N ASP A 67 -4.85 28.19 9.46
CA ASP A 67 -5.16 29.44 8.71
C ASP A 67 -5.18 29.28 7.18
N LYS A 68 -4.65 28.18 6.62
CA LYS A 68 -4.53 27.96 5.16
C LYS A 68 -5.27 26.72 4.65
N LEU A 69 -6.27 26.25 5.39
CA LEU A 69 -7.02 25.01 5.13
C LEU A 69 -7.61 24.95 3.71
N THR A 70 -8.23 26.02 3.23
CA THR A 70 -8.97 26.02 1.95
C THR A 70 -8.11 25.88 0.70
N THR A 71 -6.82 26.23 0.73
CA THR A 71 -5.94 26.14 -0.45
C THR A 71 -5.07 24.88 -0.45
N LEU A 72 -4.78 24.31 0.71
CA LEU A 72 -3.94 23.11 0.84
C LEU A 72 -4.74 21.79 0.79
N GLU A 73 -6.02 21.80 1.17
CA GLU A 73 -6.88 20.61 1.06
C GLU A 73 -7.16 20.21 -0.40
N ASP A 74 -7.21 21.18 -1.32
CA ASP A 74 -7.39 20.92 -2.76
C ASP A 74 -6.10 20.42 -3.44
N ALA A 75 -4.93 20.67 -2.84
CA ALA A 75 -3.64 20.31 -3.43
C ALA A 75 -3.35 18.79 -3.40
N PHE A 76 -3.97 18.05 -2.46
CA PHE A 76 -3.68 16.64 -2.22
C PHE A 76 -4.88 15.74 -2.49
N SER A 77 -5.03 15.36 -3.76
CA SER A 77 -6.09 14.46 -4.22
C SER A 77 -5.90 13.02 -3.76
N LEU A 78 -7.01 12.29 -3.53
CA LEU A 78 -7.03 10.83 -3.33
C LEU A 78 -6.21 10.06 -4.38
N ARG A 79 -6.15 10.58 -5.60
CA ARG A 79 -5.35 9.99 -6.68
C ARG A 79 -3.85 10.02 -6.38
N LYS A 80 -3.32 11.11 -5.82
CA LYS A 80 -1.91 11.21 -5.40
C LYS A 80 -1.61 10.22 -4.28
N SER A 81 -2.49 10.14 -3.27
CA SER A 81 -2.36 9.14 -2.20
C SER A 81 -2.29 7.71 -2.72
N TYR A 82 -3.12 7.38 -3.72
CA TYR A 82 -3.12 6.05 -4.33
C TYR A 82 -1.78 5.70 -5.00
N TYR A 83 -1.18 6.62 -5.75
CA TYR A 83 0.12 6.38 -6.40
C TYR A 83 1.28 6.20 -5.40
N TYR A 84 1.32 6.99 -4.32
CA TYR A 84 2.32 6.76 -3.27
C TYR A 84 2.08 5.43 -2.55
N SER A 85 0.82 5.11 -2.27
CA SER A 85 0.45 3.88 -1.56
C SER A 85 0.75 2.63 -2.35
N SER A 86 0.55 2.64 -3.68
CA SER A 86 0.89 1.49 -4.51
C SER A 86 2.38 1.17 -4.47
N ILE A 87 3.23 2.18 -4.37
CA ILE A 87 4.68 1.97 -4.25
C ILE A 87 5.03 1.48 -2.85
N LEU A 88 4.53 2.16 -1.82
CA LEU A 88 4.82 1.79 -0.43
C LEU A 88 4.30 0.40 -0.07
N ALA A 89 3.16 -0.03 -0.64
CA ALA A 89 2.60 -1.36 -0.43
C ALA A 89 3.48 -2.48 -1.00
N LEU A 90 4.32 -2.21 -2.01
CA LEU A 90 5.28 -3.19 -2.51
C LEU A 90 6.32 -3.54 -1.44
N GLY A 91 6.66 -2.62 -0.55
CA GLY A 91 7.64 -2.82 0.53
C GLY A 91 7.34 -4.06 1.38
N PRO A 92 6.25 -4.08 2.15
CA PRO A 92 5.90 -5.22 2.99
C PRO A 92 5.65 -6.50 2.17
N VAL A 93 5.09 -6.40 0.96
CA VAL A 93 4.86 -7.56 0.09
C VAL A 93 6.19 -8.19 -0.35
N MET A 94 7.17 -7.38 -0.76
CA MET A 94 8.52 -7.84 -1.10
C MET A 94 9.25 -8.42 0.12
N MET A 95 9.04 -7.87 1.31
CA MET A 95 9.61 -8.47 2.52
C MET A 95 9.08 -9.87 2.80
N VAL A 96 7.76 -10.05 2.69
CA VAL A 96 7.14 -11.36 2.91
C VAL A 96 7.61 -12.34 1.83
N SER A 97 7.75 -11.89 0.57
CA SER A 97 8.23 -12.75 -0.51
C SER A 97 9.68 -13.19 -0.32
N LEU A 98 10.56 -12.30 0.11
CA LEU A 98 11.95 -12.64 0.42
C LEU A 98 12.07 -13.64 1.57
N ARG A 99 11.28 -13.44 2.63
CA ARG A 99 11.19 -14.40 3.74
C ARG A 99 10.69 -15.77 3.29
N SER A 100 9.77 -15.81 2.33
CA SER A 100 9.27 -17.07 1.77
C SER A 100 10.33 -17.89 1.03
N VAL A 101 11.41 -17.26 0.54
CA VAL A 101 12.52 -17.91 -0.16
C VAL A 101 13.73 -18.12 0.78
N GLY A 102 13.59 -17.81 2.07
CA GLY A 102 14.66 -17.94 3.06
C GLY A 102 15.76 -16.90 2.91
N LYS A 103 15.48 -15.75 2.28
CA LYS A 103 16.40 -14.62 2.16
C LYS A 103 15.92 -13.49 3.06
N ASP A 104 16.59 -13.24 4.17
CA ASP A 104 16.22 -12.20 5.14
C ASP A 104 17.42 -11.34 5.59
N GLY A 105 18.34 -11.07 4.66
CA GLY A 105 19.53 -10.26 4.93
C GLY A 105 19.29 -8.75 4.98
N ILE A 106 20.24 -8.05 5.62
CA ILE A 106 20.27 -6.59 5.73
C ILE A 106 20.42 -5.91 4.35
N VAL A 107 21.09 -6.57 3.40
CA VAL A 107 21.35 -6.04 2.06
C VAL A 107 20.06 -5.97 1.26
N GLU A 108 19.22 -7.01 1.35
CA GLU A 108 17.91 -7.05 0.71
C GLU A 108 16.99 -5.97 1.27
N TYR A 109 17.03 -5.74 2.59
CA TYR A 109 16.30 -4.65 3.23
C TYR A 109 16.71 -3.29 2.66
N MET A 110 18.02 -3.01 2.58
CA MET A 110 18.52 -1.77 2.01
C MET A 110 18.11 -1.59 0.55
N MET A 111 18.16 -2.65 -0.26
CA MET A 111 17.69 -2.60 -1.66
C MET A 111 16.21 -2.28 -1.76
N ILE A 112 15.35 -2.88 -0.93
CA ILE A 112 13.92 -2.58 -0.90
C ILE A 112 13.71 -1.10 -0.55
N VAL A 113 14.35 -0.61 0.52
CA VAL A 113 14.21 0.79 0.93
C VAL A 113 14.66 1.74 -0.17
N PHE A 114 15.78 1.44 -0.83
CA PHE A 114 16.29 2.21 -1.95
C PHE A 114 15.31 2.23 -3.14
N LEU A 115 14.74 1.07 -3.48
CA LEU A 115 13.76 0.96 -4.57
C LEU A 115 12.46 1.71 -4.26
N LEU A 116 11.98 1.63 -3.01
CA LEU A 116 10.82 2.39 -2.55
C LEU A 116 11.09 3.89 -2.62
N PHE A 117 12.28 4.32 -2.19
CA PHE A 117 12.69 5.73 -2.27
C PHE A 117 12.68 6.24 -3.71
N LEU A 118 13.29 5.49 -4.65
CA LEU A 118 13.26 5.83 -6.08
C LEU A 118 11.83 5.89 -6.62
N GLY A 119 10.97 4.93 -6.23
CA GLY A 119 9.56 4.92 -6.60
C GLY A 119 8.82 6.17 -6.11
N CYS A 120 9.02 6.56 -4.85
CA CYS A 120 8.44 7.78 -4.30
C CYS A 120 8.92 9.04 -5.02
N VAL A 121 10.22 9.13 -5.36
CA VAL A 121 10.77 10.24 -6.15
C VAL A 121 10.20 10.26 -7.57
N TYR A 122 9.99 9.10 -8.19
CA TYR A 122 9.36 9.01 -9.50
C TYR A 122 7.92 9.53 -9.47
N VAL A 123 7.12 9.09 -8.50
CA VAL A 123 5.74 9.57 -8.32
C VAL A 123 5.72 11.06 -8.00
N SER A 124 6.62 11.56 -7.18
CA SER A 124 6.68 12.98 -6.87
C SER A 124 6.88 13.84 -8.12
N ARG A 125 7.74 13.39 -9.05
CA ARG A 125 7.99 14.08 -10.32
C ARG A 125 6.87 13.90 -11.34
N GLN A 126 6.23 12.74 -11.41
CA GLN A 126 5.14 12.49 -12.37
C GLN A 126 3.83 13.20 -11.98
N THR A 127 3.61 13.42 -10.68
CA THR A 127 2.36 13.98 -10.15
C THR A 127 2.46 15.43 -9.67
N SER A 128 3.63 16.07 -9.88
CA SER A 128 3.84 17.50 -9.66
C SER A 128 3.57 18.30 -10.92
#